data_AF-A0A2E5RZU5-F1
#
_entry.id   AF-A0A2E5RZU5-F1
#
_cell.length_a   1.000
_cell.length_b   1.000
_cell.length_c   1.000
_cell.angle_alpha   90.00
_cell.angle_beta   90.00
_cell.angle_gamma   90.00
#
_symmetry.space_group_name_H-M   'P 1'
#
loop_
_entity.id
_entity.type
_entity.pdbx_description
1 polymer ?
#
loop_
_entity_poly.entity_id
_entity_poly.type
_entity_poly.pdbx_seq_one_letter_code
_entity_poly.pdbx_strand_id
1 'polypeptide(L)'
;MKRFSTPVALIMAATLMIHCPLLGFDDSAEDSTMEGVMLVVALGELEINGNYDDNFGGTHEVNARRDLSSGDPTGYWNSGTTERSVVEFSNESRILYAVSGVPSWCTGQGTTYPSCECFTAETCFGRFVWTYYKEKLYYCESVYNKPDLQTAKSESAPANPDQPDTDGCGTFNSSWTRMDRRE
;
A
#
# COMPACT_ATOMS: atom_id res chain seq x y z
N MET A 1 -28.52 -45.36 -1.00
CA MET A 1 -27.85 -44.51 0.01
C MET A 1 -26.35 -44.59 -0.22
N LYS A 2 -25.73 -43.59 -0.86
CA LYS A 2 -24.28 -43.55 -1.13
C LYS A 2 -23.61 -42.63 -0.10
N ARG A 3 -22.67 -43.16 0.67
CA ARG A 3 -21.86 -42.41 1.64
C ARG A 3 -20.68 -41.78 0.90
N PHE A 4 -20.52 -40.46 1.01
CA PHE A 4 -19.30 -39.77 0.58
C PHE A 4 -18.37 -39.62 1.77
N SER A 5 -17.13 -40.10 1.60
CA SER A 5 -16.04 -40.03 2.56
C SER A 5 -15.24 -38.77 2.27
N THR A 6 -15.18 -37.84 3.22
CA THR A 6 -14.41 -36.59 3.10
C THR A 6 -12.96 -36.84 3.55
N PRO A 7 -11.94 -36.50 2.76
CA PRO A 7 -10.56 -36.55 3.23
C PRO A 7 -10.27 -35.39 4.18
N VAL A 8 -9.70 -35.72 5.34
CA VAL A 8 -9.16 -34.77 6.33
C VAL A 8 -7.81 -34.28 5.81
N ALA A 9 -7.71 -33.00 5.47
CA ALA A 9 -6.44 -32.36 5.14
C ALA A 9 -5.69 -32.00 6.43
N LEU A 10 -4.54 -32.63 6.65
CA LEU A 10 -3.61 -32.34 7.72
C LEU A 10 -2.85 -31.04 7.36
N ILE A 11 -3.12 -29.94 8.06
CA ILE A 11 -2.31 -28.72 7.93
C ILE A 11 -1.11 -28.86 8.85
N MET A 12 0.06 -29.12 8.26
CA MET A 12 1.34 -29.06 8.96
C MET A 12 1.69 -27.59 9.22
N ALA A 13 1.51 -27.16 10.47
CA ALA A 13 2.06 -25.91 10.96
C ALA A 13 3.59 -26.03 10.98
N ALA A 14 4.25 -25.46 9.97
CA ALA A 14 5.69 -25.27 9.98
C ALA A 14 6.02 -24.09 10.91
N THR A 15 6.29 -24.40 12.17
CA THR A 15 6.82 -23.44 13.13
C THR A 15 8.23 -23.05 12.69
N LEU A 16 8.37 -21.89 12.05
CA LEU A 16 9.66 -21.31 11.74
C LEU A 16 10.28 -20.82 13.06
N MET A 17 10.99 -21.71 13.74
CA MET A 17 11.85 -21.35 14.87
C MET A 17 13.03 -20.56 14.31
N ILE A 18 12.86 -19.25 14.18
CA ILE A 18 13.98 -18.33 14.03
C ILE A 18 14.80 -18.48 15.32
N HIS A 19 15.83 -19.33 15.26
CA HIS A 19 16.93 -19.34 16.21
C HIS A 19 17.61 -17.98 16.07
N CYS A 20 17.13 -17.01 16.85
CA CYS A 20 17.90 -15.84 17.18
C CYS A 20 19.03 -16.34 18.09
N PRO A 21 20.30 -16.36 17.65
CA PRO A 21 21.37 -16.59 18.59
C PRO A 21 21.28 -15.46 19.61
N LEU A 22 20.91 -15.82 20.84
CA LEU A 22 21.11 -15.01 22.03
C LEU A 22 22.59 -14.66 22.06
N LEU A 23 22.92 -13.50 21.48
CA LEU A 23 24.22 -12.88 21.57
C LEU A 23 24.55 -12.78 23.06
N GLY A 24 25.64 -13.43 23.44
CA GLY A 24 26.28 -13.16 24.71
C GLY A 24 26.62 -11.68 24.73
N PHE A 25 25.95 -10.93 25.60
CA PHE A 25 26.31 -9.56 25.91
C PHE A 25 27.62 -9.62 26.70
N ASP A 26 28.73 -9.54 25.98
CA ASP A 26 30.00 -9.12 26.53
C ASP A 26 29.84 -7.65 26.95
N ASP A 27 30.08 -7.36 28.24
CA ASP A 27 29.98 -6.04 28.89
C ASP A 27 31.05 -5.03 28.40
N SER A 28 31.54 -5.14 27.16
CA SER A 28 32.54 -4.23 26.59
C SER A 28 31.90 -3.18 25.68
N ALA A 29 31.78 -1.97 26.25
CA ALA A 29 31.94 -0.67 25.60
C ALA A 29 30.86 -0.23 24.57
N GLU A 30 29.81 0.40 25.10
CA GLU A 30 29.32 1.77 24.81
C GLU A 30 29.35 2.40 23.38
N ASP A 31 29.44 1.68 22.26
CA ASP A 31 29.39 2.33 20.94
C ASP A 31 28.77 1.48 19.81
N SER A 32 27.56 0.96 20.02
CA SER A 32 26.83 0.19 18.98
C SER A 32 25.31 0.37 18.99
N THR A 33 24.77 1.30 19.78
CA THR A 33 23.31 1.44 19.95
C THR A 33 22.64 2.35 18.92
N MET A 34 23.37 3.16 18.15
CA MET A 34 22.75 4.06 17.16
C MET A 34 22.38 3.39 15.83
N GLU A 35 23.13 2.38 15.37
CA GLU A 35 22.81 1.69 14.11
C GLU A 35 21.54 0.82 14.23
N GLY A 36 21.35 0.16 15.37
CA GLY A 36 20.16 -0.65 15.63
C GLY A 36 18.87 0.19 15.73
N VAL A 37 18.95 1.41 16.24
CA VAL A 37 17.79 2.33 16.35
C VAL A 37 17.42 2.92 14.99
N MET A 38 18.40 3.24 14.14
CA MET A 38 18.13 3.81 12.81
C MET A 38 17.39 2.81 11.89
N LEU A 39 17.69 1.51 12.02
CA LEU A 39 17.03 0.46 11.25
C LEU A 39 15.57 0.21 11.70
N VAL A 40 15.30 0.30 13.01
CA VAL A 40 13.93 0.12 13.55
C VAL A 40 13.00 1.27 13.13
N VAL A 41 13.52 2.50 13.06
CA VAL A 41 12.74 3.66 12.58
C VAL A 41 12.42 3.53 11.08
N ALA A 42 13.37 3.05 10.27
CA ALA A 42 13.17 2.86 8.83
C ALA A 42 12.12 1.78 8.47
N LEU A 43 11.91 0.77 9.33
CA LEU A 43 10.91 -0.27 9.09
C LEU A 43 9.47 0.18 9.35
N GLY A 44 9.29 1.20 10.18
CA GLY A 44 7.98 1.72 10.54
C GLY A 44 7.41 2.70 9.52
N GLU A 45 8.24 3.43 8.77
CA GLU A 45 7.77 4.49 7.87
C GLU A 45 7.54 4.00 6.44
N LEU A 46 6.55 4.59 5.77
CA LEU A 46 6.36 4.40 4.34
C LEU A 46 7.49 5.10 3.57
N GLU A 47 8.18 4.37 2.69
CA GLU A 47 9.42 4.84 2.04
C GLU A 47 9.21 6.06 1.11
N ILE A 48 7.97 6.27 0.67
CA ILE A 48 7.58 7.39 -0.20
C ILE A 48 6.96 8.56 0.57
N ASN A 49 7.10 8.62 1.91
CA ASN A 49 6.70 9.79 2.68
C ASN A 49 7.33 11.07 2.12
N GLY A 50 6.53 12.14 1.99
CA GLY A 50 6.99 13.42 1.48
C GLY A 50 5.92 14.25 0.77
N ASN A 51 6.36 15.38 0.23
CA ASN A 51 5.56 16.29 -0.59
C ASN A 51 6.02 16.21 -2.05
N TYR A 52 5.08 16.17 -2.98
CA TYR A 52 5.36 15.96 -4.40
C TYR A 52 4.52 16.89 -5.29
N ASP A 53 5.11 17.27 -6.41
CA ASP A 53 4.44 17.79 -7.59
C ASP A 53 4.36 16.66 -8.63
N ASP A 54 3.24 16.54 -9.33
CA ASP A 54 3.08 15.54 -10.38
C ASP A 54 3.22 16.13 -11.80
N ASN A 55 3.42 15.24 -12.78
CA ASN A 55 3.56 15.62 -14.19
C ASN A 55 2.25 16.12 -14.86
N PHE A 56 1.14 16.14 -14.12
CA PHE A 56 -0.16 16.67 -14.55
C PHE A 56 -0.50 18.02 -13.87
N GLY A 57 0.43 18.57 -13.06
CA GLY A 57 0.23 19.82 -12.33
C GLY A 57 -0.54 19.66 -11.02
N GLY A 58 -0.77 18.43 -10.57
CA GLY A 58 -1.30 18.09 -9.26
C GLY A 58 -0.23 18.08 -8.18
N THR A 59 -0.69 18.09 -6.93
CA THR A 59 0.16 18.06 -5.74
C THR A 59 -0.23 16.88 -4.86
N HIS A 60 0.76 16.26 -4.22
CA HIS A 60 0.53 15.15 -3.32
C HIS A 60 1.30 15.31 -2.01
N GLU A 61 0.68 14.92 -0.91
CA GLU A 61 1.32 14.78 0.40
C GLU A 61 1.07 13.36 0.90
N VAL A 62 2.15 12.64 1.16
CA VAL A 62 2.12 11.25 1.62
C VAL A 62 2.80 11.19 2.98
N ASN A 63 2.06 10.75 3.98
CA ASN A 63 2.60 10.55 5.32
C ASN A 63 1.97 9.30 5.92
N ALA A 64 2.73 8.22 6.07
CA ALA A 64 2.28 7.02 6.74
C ALA A 64 3.40 6.34 7.52
N ARG A 65 3.02 5.72 8.63
CA ARG A 65 3.90 4.91 9.47
C ARG A 65 3.11 3.85 10.21
N ARG A 66 3.80 2.81 10.67
CA ARG A 66 3.28 1.81 11.59
C ARG A 66 3.54 2.24 13.02
N ASP A 67 2.52 2.10 13.86
CA ASP A 67 2.70 2.18 15.30
C ASP A 67 3.62 1.04 15.75
N LEU A 68 4.68 1.35 16.50
CA LEU A 68 5.68 0.34 16.92
C LEU A 68 5.13 -0.65 17.95
N SER A 69 4.03 -0.31 18.63
CA SER A 69 3.43 -1.16 19.66
C SER A 69 2.36 -2.09 19.09
N SER A 70 1.48 -1.60 18.22
CA SER A 70 0.41 -2.42 17.64
C SER A 70 0.75 -2.97 16.24
N GLY A 71 1.70 -2.35 15.54
CA GLY A 71 1.98 -2.62 14.13
C GLY A 71 0.97 -2.00 13.16
N ASP A 72 -0.07 -1.33 13.68
CA ASP A 72 -1.14 -0.76 12.87
C ASP A 72 -0.62 0.44 12.08
N PRO A 73 -1.00 0.56 10.80
CA PRO A 73 -0.67 1.72 10.00
C PRO A 73 -1.49 2.93 10.45
N THR A 74 -0.86 4.10 10.40
CA THR A 74 -1.46 5.41 10.63
C THR A 74 -0.94 6.37 9.56
N GLY A 75 -1.72 7.38 9.23
CA GLY A 75 -1.34 8.40 8.24
C GLY A 75 -2.35 8.57 7.12
N TYR A 76 -1.94 9.28 6.08
CA TYR A 76 -2.78 9.69 4.98
C TYR A 76 -2.03 9.78 3.65
N TRP A 77 -2.82 9.74 2.58
CA TRP A 77 -2.46 10.13 1.22
C TRP A 77 -3.38 11.28 0.82
N ASN A 78 -2.81 12.44 0.51
CA ASN A 78 -3.55 13.58 0.00
C ASN A 78 -3.16 13.83 -1.46
N SER A 79 -4.14 13.82 -2.37
CA SER A 79 -3.99 14.21 -3.77
C SER A 79 -4.84 15.44 -4.08
N GLY A 80 -4.26 16.63 -3.84
CA GLY A 80 -4.90 17.93 -4.03
C GLY A 80 -6.11 18.17 -3.13
N THR A 81 -7.29 17.74 -3.57
CA THR A 81 -8.56 17.93 -2.84
C THR A 81 -9.09 16.67 -2.18
N THR A 82 -8.39 15.54 -2.34
CA THR A 82 -8.84 14.23 -1.86
C THR A 82 -7.85 13.70 -0.83
N GLU A 83 -8.27 13.67 0.43
CA GLU A 83 -7.54 13.00 1.50
C GLU A 83 -8.07 11.57 1.70
N ARG A 84 -7.16 10.62 1.87
CA ARG A 84 -7.43 9.21 2.15
C ARG A 84 -6.59 8.76 3.34
N SER A 85 -7.20 8.11 4.33
CA SER A 85 -6.46 7.52 5.45
C SER A 85 -5.78 6.22 5.03
N VAL A 86 -4.52 6.04 5.40
CA VAL A 86 -3.77 4.81 5.07
C VAL A 86 -4.17 3.70 6.04
N VAL A 87 -4.61 2.57 5.49
CA VAL A 87 -5.09 1.41 6.28
C VAL A 87 -4.18 0.19 6.17
N GLU A 88 -3.27 0.16 5.20
CA GLU A 88 -2.23 -0.87 5.06
C GLU A 88 -1.15 -0.40 4.07
N PHE A 89 0.12 -0.75 4.29
CA PHE A 89 1.16 -0.56 3.28
C PHE A 89 2.32 -1.56 3.44
N SER A 90 3.09 -1.79 2.39
CA SER A 90 4.32 -2.58 2.40
C SER A 90 5.35 -1.95 1.48
N ASN A 91 6.51 -1.58 2.04
CA ASN A 91 7.64 -1.09 1.25
C ASN A 91 8.25 -2.20 0.38
N GLU A 92 8.23 -3.45 0.86
CA GLU A 92 8.77 -4.60 0.12
C GLU A 92 7.99 -4.85 -1.18
N SER A 93 6.66 -4.85 -1.11
CA SER A 93 5.82 -5.03 -2.31
C SER A 93 5.47 -3.73 -3.02
N ARG A 94 5.82 -2.58 -2.44
CA ARG A 94 5.48 -1.23 -2.90
C ARG A 94 3.98 -1.03 -3.14
N ILE A 95 3.19 -1.43 -2.16
CA ILE A 95 1.72 -1.35 -2.17
C ILE A 95 1.24 -0.56 -0.95
N LEU A 96 0.23 0.28 -1.16
CA LEU A 96 -0.50 1.00 -0.12
C LEU A 96 -2.00 0.90 -0.38
N TYR A 97 -2.77 0.65 0.68
CA TYR A 97 -4.22 0.71 0.67
C TYR A 97 -4.66 1.91 1.51
N ALA A 98 -5.58 2.69 0.96
CA ALA A 98 -6.15 3.83 1.65
C ALA A 98 -7.66 3.87 1.52
N VAL A 99 -8.30 4.56 2.45
CA VAL A 99 -9.75 4.70 2.54
C VAL A 99 -10.15 6.18 2.54
N SER A 100 -11.20 6.54 1.81
CA SER A 100 -11.87 7.84 1.93
C SER A 100 -13.37 7.66 2.11
N GLY A 101 -14.09 8.75 2.35
CA GLY A 101 -15.54 8.76 2.13
C GLY A 101 -15.90 8.52 0.66
N VAL A 102 -17.17 8.29 0.40
CA VAL A 102 -17.70 8.12 -0.96
C VAL A 102 -17.56 9.43 -1.76
N PRO A 103 -16.83 9.45 -2.89
CA PRO A 103 -16.71 10.64 -3.70
C PRO A 103 -18.07 11.10 -4.22
N SER A 104 -18.28 12.42 -4.35
CA SER A 104 -19.56 13.00 -4.78
C SER A 104 -19.99 12.62 -6.20
N TRP A 105 -19.07 12.11 -7.02
CA TRP A 105 -19.34 11.58 -8.36
C TRP A 105 -19.68 10.07 -8.34
N CYS A 106 -19.51 9.39 -7.22
CA CYS A 106 -19.83 7.98 -7.01
C CYS A 106 -21.31 7.81 -6.60
N THR A 107 -22.24 8.19 -7.49
CA THR A 107 -23.65 8.37 -7.13
C THR A 107 -24.58 7.22 -7.55
N GLY A 108 -24.06 6.09 -8.04
CA GLY A 108 -24.93 4.95 -8.35
C GLY A 108 -24.32 3.91 -9.28
N GLN A 109 -24.97 2.74 -9.30
CA GLN A 109 -24.72 1.65 -10.24
C GLN A 109 -25.21 2.07 -11.64
N GLY A 110 -24.31 2.31 -12.60
CA GLY A 110 -24.70 2.72 -13.94
C GLY A 110 -23.54 2.85 -14.92
N THR A 111 -23.82 2.68 -16.22
CA THR A 111 -22.87 2.53 -17.34
C THR A 111 -21.85 3.66 -17.53
N THR A 112 -21.99 4.78 -16.82
CA THR A 112 -21.12 5.95 -16.96
C THR A 112 -19.82 5.80 -16.15
N TYR A 113 -19.84 5.15 -14.99
CA TYR A 113 -18.66 4.92 -14.15
C TYR A 113 -18.68 3.52 -13.54
N PRO A 114 -18.41 2.47 -14.34
CA PRO A 114 -18.46 1.08 -13.88
C PRO A 114 -17.43 0.76 -12.78
N SER A 115 -16.49 1.65 -12.50
CA SER A 115 -15.43 1.50 -11.50
C SER A 115 -15.81 1.94 -10.09
N CYS A 116 -17.02 2.48 -9.85
CA CYS A 116 -17.43 2.89 -8.50
C CYS A 116 -18.32 1.85 -7.82
N GLU A 117 -17.71 0.97 -7.04
CA GLU A 117 -18.40 -0.14 -6.35
C GLU A 117 -18.79 0.21 -4.91
N CYS A 118 -18.21 1.27 -4.34
CA CYS A 118 -18.49 1.74 -2.98
C CYS A 118 -19.68 2.74 -2.89
N PHE A 119 -20.48 2.95 -3.93
CA PHE A 119 -21.55 3.97 -3.93
C PHE A 119 -22.66 3.74 -2.87
N THR A 120 -22.83 2.50 -2.41
CA THR A 120 -23.73 2.15 -1.29
C THR A 120 -22.99 1.97 0.04
N ALA A 121 -21.65 2.06 0.05
CA ALA A 121 -20.85 1.99 1.26
C ALA A 121 -20.74 3.38 1.91
N GLU A 122 -20.23 3.45 3.14
CA GLU A 122 -19.89 4.73 3.78
C GLU A 122 -18.49 5.22 3.37
N THR A 123 -17.66 4.29 2.90
CA THR A 123 -16.26 4.51 2.54
C THR A 123 -15.85 3.76 1.28
N CYS A 124 -14.78 4.23 0.65
CA CYS A 124 -14.21 3.69 -0.56
C CYS A 124 -12.74 3.35 -0.34
N PHE A 125 -12.34 2.15 -0.71
CA PHE A 125 -10.97 1.67 -0.62
C PHE A 125 -10.28 1.71 -1.99
N GLY A 126 -9.02 2.13 -2.01
CA GLY A 126 -8.16 2.12 -3.19
C GLY A 126 -6.83 1.41 -2.92
N ARG A 127 -6.22 0.86 -3.97
CA ARG A 127 -4.87 0.28 -3.94
C ARG A 127 -3.92 1.12 -4.78
N PHE A 128 -2.95 1.71 -4.12
CA PHE A 128 -1.83 2.42 -4.72
C PHE A 128 -0.63 1.52 -4.80
N VAL A 129 0.11 1.62 -5.90
CA VAL A 129 1.38 0.95 -6.11
C VAL A 129 2.39 1.98 -6.57
N TRP A 130 3.66 1.79 -6.24
CA TRP A 130 4.72 2.70 -6.70
C TRP A 130 5.95 1.95 -7.19
N THR A 131 6.76 2.64 -7.99
CA THR A 131 8.04 2.14 -8.46
C THR A 131 9.03 3.28 -8.63
N TYR A 132 10.31 2.93 -8.70
CA TYR A 132 11.38 3.85 -9.08
C TYR A 132 11.90 3.49 -10.46
N TYR A 133 11.90 4.47 -11.36
CA TYR A 133 12.38 4.29 -12.73
C TYR A 133 13.19 5.51 -13.16
N LYS A 134 14.43 5.30 -13.63
CA LYS A 134 15.38 6.37 -13.96
C LYS A 134 15.50 7.42 -12.81
N GLU A 135 15.65 6.93 -11.57
CA GLU A 135 15.78 7.76 -10.35
C GLU A 135 14.55 8.63 -10.02
N LYS A 136 13.41 8.39 -10.66
CA LYS A 136 12.15 9.10 -10.42
C LYS A 136 11.13 8.17 -9.77
N LEU A 137 10.36 8.72 -8.82
CA LEU A 137 9.23 8.03 -8.21
C LEU A 137 8.03 8.10 -9.17
N TYR A 138 7.39 6.97 -9.37
CA TYR A 138 6.11 6.87 -10.08
C TYR A 138 5.10 6.15 -9.19
N TYR A 139 3.85 6.59 -9.21
CA TYR A 139 2.76 5.89 -8.54
C TYR A 139 1.59 5.64 -9.49
N CYS A 140 0.80 4.65 -9.14
CA CYS A 140 -0.43 4.28 -9.81
C CYS A 140 -1.50 3.89 -8.78
N GLU A 141 -2.70 4.45 -8.88
CA GLU A 141 -3.87 3.83 -8.25
C GLU A 141 -4.32 2.68 -9.17
N SER A 142 -4.07 1.45 -8.75
CA SER A 142 -4.37 0.25 -9.55
C SER A 142 -5.80 -0.24 -9.33
N VAL A 143 -6.34 -0.04 -8.12
CA VAL A 143 -7.70 -0.45 -7.75
C VAL A 143 -8.42 0.76 -7.18
N TYR A 144 -9.63 1.00 -7.67
CA TYR A 144 -10.42 2.18 -7.33
C TYR A 144 -11.72 1.78 -6.63
N ASN A 145 -12.10 2.57 -5.62
CA ASN A 145 -13.46 2.65 -5.11
C ASN A 145 -14.15 1.33 -4.78
N LYS A 146 -13.41 0.42 -4.14
CA LYS A 146 -13.97 -0.85 -3.65
C LYS A 146 -14.71 -0.64 -2.33
N PRO A 147 -15.78 -1.41 -2.07
CA PRO A 147 -16.63 -1.23 -0.89
C PRO A 147 -15.93 -1.61 0.42
N ASP A 148 -14.88 -2.42 0.36
CA ASP A 148 -14.12 -2.88 1.51
C ASP A 148 -12.66 -3.22 1.14
N LEU A 149 -11.81 -3.30 2.16
CA LEU A 149 -10.38 -3.59 2.01
C LEU A 149 -10.11 -4.98 1.42
N GLN A 150 -10.91 -5.99 1.77
CA GLN A 150 -10.70 -7.35 1.27
C GLN A 150 -10.96 -7.43 -0.23
N THR A 151 -12.03 -6.78 -0.71
CA THR A 151 -12.34 -6.64 -2.13
C THR A 151 -11.22 -5.88 -2.86
N ALA A 152 -10.71 -4.78 -2.29
CA ALA A 152 -9.58 -4.04 -2.86
C ALA A 152 -8.30 -4.89 -3.00
N LYS A 153 -8.04 -5.77 -2.03
CA LYS A 153 -6.91 -6.71 -2.05
C LYS A 153 -7.08 -7.82 -3.08
N SER A 154 -8.27 -8.39 -3.19
CA SER A 154 -8.54 -9.52 -4.10
C SER A 154 -8.60 -9.11 -5.57
N GLU A 155 -8.83 -7.83 -5.86
CA GLU A 155 -8.91 -7.33 -7.23
C GLU A 155 -7.58 -7.54 -7.96
N SER A 156 -7.63 -8.29 -9.07
CA SER A 156 -6.51 -8.33 -10.01
C SER A 156 -6.53 -7.06 -10.85
N ALA A 157 -5.59 -6.17 -10.56
CA ALA A 157 -5.37 -4.96 -11.35
C ALA A 157 -3.88 -4.87 -11.63
N PRO A 158 -3.42 -5.40 -12.78
CA PRO A 158 -2.00 -5.45 -13.08
C PRO A 158 -1.50 -4.02 -13.30
N ALA A 159 -0.53 -3.61 -12.51
CA ALA A 159 0.32 -2.47 -12.83
C ALA A 159 1.67 -3.01 -13.29
N ASN A 160 2.17 -2.51 -14.41
CA ASN A 160 3.47 -2.90 -14.94
C ASN A 160 4.52 -1.82 -14.58
N PRO A 161 5.48 -2.11 -13.70
CA PRO A 161 6.50 -1.14 -13.28
C PRO A 161 7.69 -1.04 -14.25
N ASP A 162 7.72 -1.78 -15.36
CA ASP A 162 8.89 -1.87 -16.24
C ASP A 162 9.11 -0.58 -17.07
N GLN A 163 8.03 0.12 -17.46
CA GLN A 163 8.05 1.34 -18.27
C GLN A 163 7.00 2.37 -17.82
N PRO A 164 7.05 2.82 -16.56
CA PRO A 164 6.01 3.66 -15.96
C PRO A 164 5.91 5.06 -16.59
N ASP A 165 6.93 5.49 -17.36
CA ASP A 165 6.94 6.74 -18.11
C ASP A 165 6.12 6.68 -19.41
N THR A 166 5.72 5.49 -19.88
CA THR A 166 4.93 5.31 -21.11
C THR A 166 3.56 4.71 -20.88
N ASP A 167 3.43 3.69 -20.03
CA ASP A 167 2.18 2.97 -19.80
C ASP A 167 2.19 2.18 -18.48
N GLY A 168 1.19 1.31 -18.29
CA GLY A 168 1.25 0.27 -17.26
C GLY A 168 0.54 0.60 -15.95
N CYS A 169 -0.17 1.72 -15.83
CA CYS A 169 -0.96 2.01 -14.63
C CYS A 169 -2.37 1.38 -14.75
N GLY A 170 -2.50 0.13 -14.30
CA GLY A 170 -3.78 -0.58 -14.18
C GLY A 170 -4.43 -0.93 -15.52
N THR A 171 -5.75 -1.17 -15.48
CA THR A 171 -6.54 -1.67 -16.62
C THR A 171 -6.78 -0.64 -17.73
N PHE A 172 -6.45 0.64 -17.50
CA PHE A 172 -6.77 1.73 -18.44
C PHE A 172 -5.66 2.07 -19.43
N ASN A 173 -4.55 1.32 -19.46
CA ASN A 173 -3.34 1.65 -20.24
C ASN A 173 -2.86 3.10 -20.02
N SER A 174 -3.19 3.69 -18.86
CA SER A 174 -2.71 5.01 -18.48
C SER A 174 -1.22 4.94 -18.12
N SER A 175 -0.48 6.00 -18.41
CA SER A 175 0.85 6.21 -17.85
C SER A 175 0.75 6.33 -16.33
N TRP A 176 1.81 5.96 -15.62
CA TRP A 176 1.90 6.23 -14.19
C TRP A 176 2.04 7.73 -13.95
N THR A 177 1.69 8.16 -12.74
CA THR A 177 1.93 9.53 -12.31
C THR A 177 3.35 9.66 -11.80
N ARG A 178 4.17 10.50 -12.43
CA ARG A 178 5.52 10.82 -11.97
C ARG A 178 5.42 11.80 -10.79
N MET A 179 6.17 11.53 -9.73
CA MET A 179 6.19 12.31 -8.50
C MET A 179 7.57 12.98 -8.38
N ASP A 180 7.63 14.29 -8.59
CA ASP A 180 8.82 15.09 -8.37
C ASP A 180 8.75 15.66 -6.94
N ARG A 181 9.75 15.38 -6.11
CA ARG A 181 9.77 15.82 -4.70
C ARG A 181 9.80 17.35 -4.65
N ARG A 182 8.93 17.94 -3.84
CA ARG A 182 8.93 19.36 -3.52
C ARG A 182 9.92 19.62 -2.39
N GLU A 183 10.87 20.53 -2.63
CA GLU A 183 11.83 21.01 -1.62
C GLU A 183 11.18 21.93 -0.59
#